data_AF-A0A663LSK9-F1
#
_entry.id   AF-A0A663LSK9-F1
#
_cell.length_a   1.000
_cell.length_b   1.000
_cell.length_c   1.000
_cell.angle_alpha   90.00
_cell.angle_beta   90.00
_cell.angle_gamma   90.00
#
_symmetry.space_group_name_H-M   'P 1'
#
loop_
_entity.id
_entity.type
_entity.pdbx_description
1 polymer ?
#
loop_
_entity_poly.entity_id
_entity_poly.type
_entity_poly.pdbx_seq_one_letter_code
_entity_poly.pdbx_strand_id
1 'polypeptide(L)'
;MHVQPFQIVFLLVGHKCDLVSQREVTREEAEKLSSDCGMKYIETSAKDATNVEESFTILTRDIYELHIGCSEDDANLNNRIIILKQY
;
A
#
# COMPACT_ATOMS: atom_id res chain seq x y z
N MET A 1 30.15 -10.12 7.52
CA MET A 1 29.27 -9.12 8.16
C MET A 1 27.87 -9.41 7.65
N HIS A 2 27.01 -10.01 8.47
CA HIS A 2 25.64 -10.37 8.07
C HIS A 2 24.74 -9.24 8.55
N VAL A 3 24.28 -8.41 7.61
CA VAL A 3 23.32 -7.34 7.91
C VAL A 3 21.94 -7.98 7.83
N GLN A 4 21.24 -8.09 8.95
CA GLN A 4 19.84 -8.52 8.90
C GLN A 4 19.03 -7.43 8.19
N PRO A 5 18.25 -7.75 7.15
CA PRO A 5 17.49 -6.74 6.44
C PRO A 5 16.40 -6.17 7.36
N PHE A 6 16.28 -4.85 7.37
CA PHE A 6 15.22 -4.13 8.07
C PHE A 6 13.84 -4.54 7.53
N GLN A 7 12.83 -4.52 8.41
CA GLN A 7 11.43 -4.76 8.05
C GLN A 7 10.92 -3.64 7.12
N ILE A 8 10.46 -4.01 5.91
CA ILE A 8 10.00 -3.07 4.87
C ILE A 8 8.48 -2.94 4.91
N VAL A 9 7.96 -1.71 4.92
CA VAL A 9 6.52 -1.41 4.83
C VAL A 9 6.07 -1.33 3.37
N PHE A 10 4.91 -1.90 3.06
CA PHE A 10 4.28 -1.80 1.75
C PHE A 10 2.84 -1.30 1.83
N LEU A 11 2.45 -0.49 0.84
CA LEU A 11 1.10 0.03 0.62
C LEU A 11 0.74 -0.25 -0.85
N LEU A 12 -0.37 -0.96 -1.08
CA LEU A 12 -0.92 -1.13 -2.42
C LEU A 12 -1.58 0.18 -2.86
N VAL A 13 -1.18 0.71 -4.01
CA VAL A 13 -1.72 1.97 -4.54
C VAL A 13 -2.42 1.71 -5.87
N GLY A 14 -3.75 1.86 -5.90
CA GLY A 14 -4.55 1.91 -7.12
C GLY A 14 -4.47 3.31 -7.74
N HIS A 15 -3.51 3.52 -8.63
CA HIS A 15 -3.29 4.84 -9.22
C HIS A 15 -4.21 5.09 -10.44
N LYS A 16 -4.51 6.37 -10.72
CA LYS A 16 -5.42 6.87 -11.77
C LYS A 16 -6.91 6.62 -11.48
N CYS A 17 -7.32 6.75 -10.22
CA CYS A 17 -8.71 6.55 -9.84
C CYS A 17 -9.70 7.53 -10.53
N ASP A 18 -9.21 8.61 -11.15
CA ASP A 18 -9.99 9.56 -11.95
C ASP A 18 -10.55 8.97 -13.26
N LEU A 19 -9.93 7.91 -13.80
CA LEU A 19 -10.36 7.26 -15.04
C LEU A 19 -11.39 6.14 -14.78
N VAL A 20 -12.48 6.47 -14.09
CA VAL A 20 -13.51 5.50 -13.69
C VAL A 20 -14.08 4.69 -14.86
N SER A 21 -14.23 5.34 -16.03
CA SER A 21 -14.77 4.71 -17.23
C SER A 21 -13.83 3.72 -17.93
N GLN A 22 -12.53 3.73 -17.59
CA GLN A 22 -11.55 2.81 -18.14
C GLN A 22 -11.21 1.68 -17.17
N ARG A 23 -11.62 1.77 -15.90
CA ARG A 23 -11.32 0.83 -14.82
C ARG A 23 -11.45 -0.65 -15.23
N GLU A 24 -10.31 -1.34 -15.28
CA GLU A 24 -10.19 -2.78 -15.51
C GLU A 24 -10.08 -3.58 -14.20
N VAL A 25 -9.61 -2.96 -13.11
CA VAL A 25 -9.47 -3.61 -11.79
C VAL A 25 -10.52 -3.08 -10.83
N THR A 26 -11.36 -3.96 -10.29
CA THR A 26 -12.37 -3.53 -9.31
C THR A 26 -11.71 -3.23 -7.96
N ARG A 27 -12.41 -2.44 -7.15
CA ARG A 27 -11.95 -2.14 -5.80
C ARG A 27 -11.87 -3.42 -4.94
N GLU A 28 -12.85 -4.31 -5.08
CA GLU A 28 -12.89 -5.57 -4.34
C GLU A 28 -11.72 -6.49 -4.68
N GLU A 29 -11.31 -6.55 -5.95
CA GLU A 29 -10.15 -7.34 -6.37
C GLU A 29 -8.85 -6.81 -5.75
N ALA A 30 -8.69 -5.49 -5.72
CA ALA A 30 -7.52 -4.84 -5.13
C ALA A 30 -7.48 -4.99 -3.60
N GLU A 31 -8.63 -4.83 -2.92
CA GLU A 31 -8.76 -5.04 -1.47
C GLU A 31 -8.53 -6.51 -1.09
N LYS A 32 -8.99 -7.44 -1.91
CA LYS A 32 -8.69 -8.86 -1.72
C LYS A 32 -7.20 -9.14 -1.85
N LEU A 33 -6.55 -8.62 -2.90
CA LEU A 33 -5.10 -8.78 -3.08
C LEU A 33 -4.32 -8.19 -1.91
N SER A 34 -4.69 -6.99 -1.45
CA SER A 34 -4.01 -6.34 -0.34
C SER A 34 -4.17 -7.14 0.95
N SER A 35 -5.36 -7.68 1.21
CA SER A 35 -5.64 -8.55 2.36
C SER A 35 -4.85 -9.86 2.29
N ASP A 36 -4.84 -10.54 1.13
CA ASP A 36 -4.10 -11.77 0.89
C ASP A 36 -2.59 -11.57 1.06
N CYS A 37 -2.10 -10.37 0.75
CA CYS A 37 -0.69 -10.01 0.86
C CYS A 37 -0.31 -9.34 2.20
N GLY A 38 -1.25 -9.12 3.12
CA GLY A 38 -1.02 -8.47 4.40
C GLY A 38 -0.62 -6.99 4.29
N MET A 39 -1.08 -6.29 3.26
CA MET A 39 -0.78 -4.87 3.01
C MET A 39 -2.05 -4.01 3.01
N LYS A 40 -1.88 -2.72 3.30
CA LYS A 40 -2.96 -1.73 3.16
C LYS A 40 -3.19 -1.40 1.69
N TYR A 41 -4.37 -0.88 1.35
CA TYR A 41 -4.71 -0.43 0.00
C TYR A 41 -5.27 0.98 0.01
N ILE A 42 -4.87 1.79 -0.97
CA ILE A 42 -5.42 3.13 -1.22
C ILE A 42 -5.53 3.40 -2.72
N GLU A 43 -6.57 4.11 -3.14
CA GLU A 43 -6.71 4.61 -4.51
C GLU A 43 -6.26 6.05 -4.60
N THR A 44 -5.48 6.40 -5.62
CA THR A 44 -4.91 7.73 -5.79
C THR A 44 -5.06 8.25 -7.21
N SER A 45 -5.10 9.58 -7.37
CA SER A 45 -4.93 10.24 -8.66
C SER A 45 -3.89 11.34 -8.55
N ALA A 46 -2.77 11.20 -9.25
CA ALA A 46 -1.80 12.28 -9.38
C ALA A 46 -2.36 13.47 -10.18
N LYS A 47 -3.37 13.24 -11.04
CA LYS A 47 -3.98 14.29 -11.86
C LYS A 47 -4.88 15.20 -11.01
N ASP A 48 -5.74 14.58 -10.21
CA ASP A 48 -6.71 15.30 -9.38
C ASP A 48 -6.20 15.51 -7.93
N ALA A 49 -4.92 15.20 -7.68
CA ALA A 49 -4.29 15.20 -6.36
C ALA A 49 -5.05 14.41 -5.28
N THR A 50 -5.85 13.43 -5.70
CA THR A 50 -6.70 12.64 -4.79
C THR A 50 -5.85 11.61 -4.05
N ASN A 51 -5.93 11.64 -2.72
CA ASN A 51 -5.28 10.69 -1.79
C ASN A 51 -3.76 10.55 -1.92
N VAL A 52 -3.10 11.45 -2.66
CA VAL A 52 -1.63 11.42 -2.83
C VAL A 52 -0.96 11.66 -1.49
N GLU A 53 -1.31 12.74 -0.79
CA GLU A 53 -0.76 13.06 0.54
C GLU A 53 -1.09 11.97 1.58
N GLU A 54 -2.32 11.46 1.55
CA GLU A 54 -2.75 10.39 2.45
C GLU A 54 -1.92 9.11 2.26
N SER A 55 -1.62 8.74 1.01
CA SER A 55 -0.79 7.56 0.73
C SER A 55 0.61 7.64 1.34
N PHE A 56 1.24 8.83 1.29
CA PHE A 56 2.54 9.06 1.93
C PHE A 56 2.43 9.14 3.45
N THR A 57 1.34 9.72 3.98
CA THR A 57 1.09 9.80 5.42
C THR A 57 0.90 8.42 6.03
N ILE A 58 0.15 7.53 5.37
CA ILE A 58 -0.04 6.14 5.81
C ILE A 58 1.31 5.42 5.83
N LEU A 59 2.08 5.48 4.73
CA LEU A 59 3.38 4.83 4.64
C LEU A 59 4.35 5.32 5.72
N THR A 60 4.46 6.62 5.92
CA THR A 60 5.39 7.20 6.90
C THR A 60 4.97 6.88 8.34
N ARG A 61 3.66 6.89 8.64
CA ARG A 61 3.14 6.46 9.94
C ARG A 61 3.47 5.00 10.22
N ASP A 62 3.24 4.12 9.26
CA ASP A 62 3.51 2.70 9.41
C ASP A 62 5.01 2.43 9.63
N ILE A 63 5.89 3.15 8.91
CA ILE A 63 7.35 3.09 9.13
C ILE A 63 7.73 3.56 10.54
N TYR A 64 7.08 4.62 11.03
CA TYR A 64 7.31 5.18 12.36
C TYR A 64 6.84 4.21 13.45
N GLU A 65 5.65 3.63 13.32
CA GLU A 65 5.08 2.65 14.26
C GLU A 65 5.99 1.41 14.39
N LEU A 66 6.50 0.91 13.26
CA LEU A 66 7.47 -0.19 13.26
C LEU A 66 8.78 0.15 13.99
N HIS A 67 9.27 1.39 13.87
CA HIS A 67 10.49 1.81 14.55
C HIS A 67 10.28 2.05 16.05
N ILE A 68 9.08 2.43 16.47
CA ILE A 68 8.77 2.77 17.87
C ILE A 68 8.27 1.58 18.69
N GLY A 69 7.85 0.48 18.06
CA GLY A 69 7.56 -0.78 18.75
C GLY A 69 6.27 -0.75 19.58
N CYS A 70 5.26 -0.02 19.14
CA CYS A 70 3.91 -0.21 19.67
C CYS A 70 3.28 -1.46 19.02
N SER A 71 3.24 -2.55 19.78
CA SER A 71 2.66 -3.84 19.40
C SER A 71 1.18 -3.71 19.01
N GLU A 72 0.78 -4.29 17.88
CA GLU A 72 -0.24 -5.35 17.79
C GLU A 72 -0.31 -5.89 16.34
N ASP A 73 -0.30 -7.23 16.27
CA ASP A 73 -0.55 -8.13 15.12
C ASP A 73 0.58 -8.39 14.09
N ASP A 74 1.13 -9.61 14.20
CA ASP A 74 2.01 -10.30 13.26
C ASP A 74 1.42 -10.41 11.83
N ALA A 75 1.66 -9.40 10.99
CA ALA A 75 1.46 -9.54 9.54
C ALA A 75 2.79 -9.96 8.88
N ASN A 76 2.94 -11.27 8.75
CA ASN A 76 3.94 -12.03 7.97
C ASN A 76 4.63 -11.21 6.86
N LEU A 77 5.87 -10.81 7.15
CA LEU A 77 6.65 -9.88 6.33
C LEU A 77 7.45 -10.57 5.23
N ASN A 78 6.75 -11.26 4.33
CA ASN A 78 7.32 -11.60 3.04
C ASN A 78 6.42 -10.95 2.01
N ASN A 79 6.74 -9.79 1.44
CA ASN A 79 6.17 -9.43 0.14
C ASN A 79 6.85 -8.26 -0.58
N ARG A 80 6.66 -8.29 -1.90
CA ARG A 80 7.25 -7.44 -2.93
C ARG A 80 6.36 -6.23 -3.21
N ILE A 81 6.93 -5.20 -3.83
CA ILE A 81 6.18 -4.07 -4.41
C ILE A 81 5.34 -4.58 -5.59
N ILE A 82 4.02 -4.39 -5.54
CA ILE A 82 3.14 -4.57 -6.68
C ILE A 82 2.40 -3.25 -6.90
N ILE A 83 2.75 -2.55 -7.98
CA ILE A 83 1.92 -1.45 -8.47
C ILE A 83 0.95 -2.05 -9.47
N LEU A 84 -0.33 -2.13 -9.10
CA LEU A 84 -1.38 -2.40 -10.07
C LEU A 84 -1.70 -1.09 -10.79
N LYS A 85 -1.46 -1.07 -12.10
CA LYS A 85 -2.06 -0.04 -12.94
C LYS A 85 -3.51 -0.44 -13.16
N GLN A 86 -4.41 0.36 -12.62
CA GLN A 86 -5.78 0.45 -13.07
C GLN A 86 -5.70 1.13 -14.44
N TYR A 87 -5.54 0.33 -15.50
CA TYR A 87 -5.99 0.80 -16.79
C TYR A 87 -7.48 0.66 -16.85
#